data_AF-A0A127SS68-F1
#
_entry.id   AF-A0A127SS68-F1
#
_cell.length_a   1.000
_cell.length_b   1.000
_cell.length_c   1.000
_cell.angle_alpha   90.00
_cell.angle_beta   90.00
_cell.angle_gamma   90.00
#
_symmetry.space_group_name_H-M   'P 1'
#
loop_
_entity.id
_entity.type
_entity.pdbx_description
1 polymer ?
#
loop_
_entity_poly.entity_id
_entity_poly.type
_entity_poly.pdbx_seq_one_letter_code
_entity_poly.pdbx_strand_id
1 'polypeptide(L)'
;MVINRDIYLNRLIASKHNGLIKIITGLRRCGKSYLLFKLFKEHLRNVGVDDNHIIQVDLEDRRNKNLRNPDVLLAHIDSKMKDNDMYYILLDEVQCVKDFEDVLNSYLKIENADIYG
;
A
#
# COMPACT_ATOMS: atom_id res chain seq x y z
N MET A 1 -22.19 -10.85 -2.75
CA MET A 1 -21.54 -11.60 -3.85
C MET A 1 -20.16 -11.00 -4.05
N VAL A 2 -19.10 -11.72 -3.64
CA VAL A 2 -17.72 -11.28 -3.86
C VAL A 2 -17.41 -11.55 -5.33
N ILE A 3 -17.12 -10.51 -6.11
CA ILE A 3 -16.67 -10.68 -7.49
C ILE A 3 -15.21 -11.12 -7.40
N ASN A 4 -14.93 -12.37 -7.78
CA ASN A 4 -13.57 -12.91 -7.78
C ASN A 4 -12.68 -12.08 -8.71
N ARG A 5 -11.78 -11.30 -8.10
CA ARG A 5 -10.72 -10.55 -8.80
C ARG A 5 -9.42 -11.35 -8.83
N ASP A 6 -9.52 -12.66 -8.95
CA ASP A 6 -8.42 -13.61 -8.77
C ASP A 6 -7.22 -13.25 -9.64
N ILE A 7 -7.44 -12.81 -10.88
CA ILE A 7 -6.36 -12.40 -11.80
C ILE A 7 -5.56 -11.21 -11.23
N TYR A 8 -6.24 -10.15 -10.77
CA TYR A 8 -5.56 -8.95 -10.28
C TYR A 8 -4.92 -9.20 -8.91
N LEU A 9 -5.61 -9.95 -8.04
CA LEU A 9 -5.06 -10.33 -6.74
C LEU A 9 -3.81 -11.20 -6.92
N ASN A 10 -3.86 -12.21 -7.79
CA ASN A 10 -2.72 -13.09 -8.06
C ASN A 10 -1.54 -12.33 -8.67
N ARG A 11 -1.78 -11.28 -9.46
CA ARG A 11 -0.71 -10.38 -9.93
C ARG A 11 -0.02 -9.66 -8.78
N LEU A 12 -0.78 -9.14 -7.81
CA LEU A 12 -0.20 -8.51 -6.62
C LEU A 12 0.63 -9.53 -5.81
N ILE A 13 0.06 -10.71 -5.57
CA ILE A 13 0.73 -11.80 -4.84
C ILE A 13 2.03 -12.23 -5.53
N ALA A 14 2.01 -12.40 -6.85
CA ALA A 14 3.19 -12.79 -7.61
C ALA A 14 4.28 -11.70 -7.66
N SER A 15 3.90 -10.44 -7.44
CA SER A 15 4.84 -9.32 -7.45
C SER A 15 5.47 -9.03 -6.08
N LYS A 16 5.04 -9.67 -4.99
CA LYS A 16 5.58 -9.42 -3.64
C LYS A 16 7.10 -9.59 -3.60
N HIS A 17 7.77 -8.75 -2.81
CA HIS A 17 9.20 -8.85 -2.48
C HIS A 17 10.16 -8.82 -3.68
N ASN A 18 9.72 -8.29 -4.83
CA ASN A 18 10.57 -8.15 -6.03
C ASN A 18 11.35 -6.82 -6.09
N GLY A 19 11.32 -6.00 -5.03
CA GLY A 19 12.00 -4.71 -4.96
C GLY A 19 11.41 -3.61 -5.86
N LEU A 20 10.25 -3.84 -6.48
CA LEU A 20 9.55 -2.83 -7.29
C LEU A 20 8.34 -2.28 -6.53
N ILE A 21 7.99 -1.02 -6.80
CA ILE A 21 6.73 -0.40 -6.35
C ILE A 21 5.58 -0.90 -7.24
N LYS A 22 4.47 -1.34 -6.64
CA LYS A 22 3.30 -1.85 -7.38
C LYS A 22 2.27 -0.73 -7.48
N ILE A 23 2.15 -0.11 -8.65
CA ILE A 23 1.12 0.90 -8.91
C ILE A 23 -0.07 0.27 -9.62
N ILE A 24 -1.24 0.35 -8.99
CA ILE A 24 -2.52 -0.14 -9.50
C ILE A 24 -3.24 1.03 -10.16
N THR A 25 -3.12 1.12 -11.48
CA THR A 25 -3.86 2.12 -12.27
C THR A 25 -5.22 1.61 -12.72
N GLY A 26 -6.14 2.52 -13.02
CA GLY A 26 -7.46 2.19 -13.54
C GLY A 26 -8.48 3.30 -13.31
N LEU A 27 -9.59 3.24 -14.05
CA LEU A 27 -10.67 4.24 -13.98
C LEU A 27 -11.18 4.43 -12.55
N ARG A 28 -11.59 5.67 -12.23
CA ARG A 28 -12.24 5.98 -10.94
C ARG A 28 -13.46 5.09 -10.75
N ARG A 29 -13.67 4.58 -9.52
CA ARG A 29 -14.75 3.64 -9.14
C ARG A 29 -14.66 2.24 -9.78
N CYS A 30 -13.49 1.82 -10.27
CA CYS A 30 -13.29 0.44 -10.72
C CYS A 30 -12.93 -0.54 -9.58
N GLY A 31 -13.00 -0.15 -8.31
CA GLY A 31 -12.79 -1.02 -7.15
C GLY A 31 -11.33 -1.33 -6.80
N LYS A 32 -10.39 -0.41 -7.09
CA LYS A 32 -8.96 -0.56 -6.74
C LYS A 32 -8.74 -0.63 -5.23
N SER A 33 -9.36 0.30 -4.48
CA SER A 33 -9.34 0.32 -3.02
C SER A 33 -9.89 -0.99 -2.43
N TYR A 34 -10.90 -1.59 -3.05
CA TYR A 34 -11.43 -2.89 -2.61
C TYR A 34 -10.41 -4.02 -2.86
N LEU A 35 -9.77 -4.05 -4.03
CA LEU A 35 -8.71 -5.01 -4.31
C LEU A 35 -7.56 -4.88 -3.31
N LEU A 36 -7.09 -3.66 -3.05
CA LEU A 36 -5.91 -3.41 -2.22
C LEU A 36 -6.21 -3.53 -0.72
N PHE A 37 -7.21 -2.80 -0.22
CA PHE A 37 -7.48 -2.69 1.22
C PHE A 37 -8.35 -3.80 1.79
N LYS A 38 -9.07 -4.55 0.94
CA LYS A 38 -9.83 -5.73 1.37
C LYS A 38 -9.16 -7.01 0.92
N LEU A 39 -9.16 -7.31 -0.38
CA LEU A 39 -8.75 -8.63 -0.88
C LEU A 39 -7.27 -8.91 -0.61
N PHE A 40 -6.37 -7.97 -0.93
CA PHE A 40 -4.94 -8.15 -0.71
C PHE A 40 -4.58 -8.14 0.78
N LYS A 41 -5.16 -7.22 1.56
CA LYS A 41 -5.03 -7.25 3.03
C LYS A 41 -5.47 -8.59 3.63
N GLU A 42 -6.65 -9.09 3.25
CA GLU A 42 -7.15 -10.38 3.75
C GLU A 42 -6.23 -11.53 3.37
N HIS A 43 -5.70 -11.52 2.15
CA HIS A 43 -4.66 -12.48 1.75
C HIS A 43 -3.42 -12.40 2.65
N LEU A 44 -2.89 -11.20 2.92
CA LEU A 44 -1.73 -11.01 3.80
C LEU A 44 -1.99 -11.58 5.21
N ARG A 45 -3.16 -11.29 5.79
CA ARG A 45 -3.56 -11.84 7.10
C ARG A 45 -3.66 -13.37 7.06
N ASN A 46 -4.23 -13.93 6.00
CA ASN A 46 -4.39 -15.38 5.84
C ASN A 46 -3.05 -16.11 5.71
N VAL A 47 -2.00 -15.45 5.20
CA VAL A 47 -0.64 -16.01 5.16
C VAL A 47 0.19 -15.68 6.40
N GLY A 48 -0.44 -15.13 7.44
CA GLY A 48 0.16 -14.93 8.76
C GLY A 48 0.83 -13.58 8.99
N VAL A 49 0.60 -12.57 8.14
CA VAL A 49 1.10 -11.21 8.37
C VAL A 49 0.28 -10.53 9.47
N ASP A 50 0.97 -10.02 10.49
CA ASP A 50 0.34 -9.28 11.59
C ASP A 50 -0.25 -7.95 11.10
N ASP A 51 -1.41 -7.55 11.64
CA ASP A 51 -2.06 -6.29 11.26
C ASP A 51 -1.19 -5.05 11.56
N ASN A 52 -0.27 -5.13 12.53
CA ASN A 52 0.70 -4.06 12.81
C ASN A 52 1.72 -3.88 11.69
N HIS A 53 1.94 -4.90 10.86
CA HIS A 53 2.87 -4.87 9.74
C HIS A 53 2.16 -4.53 8.41
N ILE A 54 0.86 -4.20 8.47
CA ILE A 54 0.08 -3.75 7.32
C ILE A 54 -0.30 -2.28 7.50
N ILE A 55 0.46 -1.41 6.85
CA ILE A 55 0.26 0.04 6.93
C ILE A 55 -0.70 0.47 5.81
N GLN A 56 -1.91 0.88 6.17
CA GLN A 56 -2.91 1.36 5.20
C GLN A 56 -3.11 2.86 5.30
N VAL A 57 -3.11 3.55 4.16
CA VAL A 57 -3.39 4.98 4.06
C VAL A 57 -4.34 5.27 2.89
N ASP A 58 -5.58 5.65 3.22
CA ASP A 58 -6.55 6.17 2.26
C ASP A 58 -6.31 7.67 2.06
N LEU A 59 -5.69 8.06 0.95
CA LEU A 59 -5.39 9.47 0.68
C LEU A 59 -6.60 10.23 0.09
N GLU A 60 -7.66 9.53 -0.33
CA GLU A 60 -8.91 10.16 -0.75
C GLU A 60 -9.69 10.70 0.46
N ASP A 61 -9.63 9.99 1.59
CA ASP A 61 -10.27 10.39 2.84
C ASP A 61 -9.79 11.78 3.32
N ARG A 62 -10.75 12.67 3.58
CA ARG A 62 -10.48 14.03 4.05
C ARG A 62 -9.79 14.06 5.41
N ARG A 63 -10.01 13.05 6.25
CA ARG A 63 -9.34 12.92 7.57
C ARG A 63 -7.84 12.76 7.41
N ASN A 64 -7.39 12.20 6.29
CA ASN A 64 -5.99 12.00 5.95
C ASN A 64 -5.40 13.13 5.09
N LYS A 65 -6.09 14.29 4.97
CA LYS A 65 -5.61 15.41 4.14
C LYS A 65 -4.16 15.81 4.45
N ASN A 66 -3.76 15.79 5.72
CA ASN A 66 -2.40 16.14 6.13
C ASN A 66 -1.36 15.13 5.61
N LEU A 67 -1.74 13.87 5.43
CA LEU A 67 -0.89 12.81 4.85
C LEU A 67 -0.72 12.97 3.32
N ARG A 68 -1.34 13.98 2.69
CA ARG A 68 -1.06 14.34 1.29
C ARG A 68 0.20 15.19 1.15
N ASN A 69 0.75 15.67 2.26
CA ASN A 69 2.09 16.24 2.27
C ASN A 69 3.11 15.08 2.27
N PRO A 70 4.07 15.05 1.33
CA PRO A 70 5.02 13.94 1.20
C PRO A 70 5.86 13.70 2.46
N ASP A 71 6.37 14.74 3.12
CA ASP A 71 7.18 14.62 4.34
C ASP A 71 6.34 14.06 5.51
N VAL A 72 5.08 14.49 5.61
CA VAL A 72 4.16 14.00 6.65
C VAL A 72 3.80 12.53 6.40
N LEU A 73 3.62 12.12 5.14
CA LEU A 73 3.35 10.72 4.78
C LEU A 73 4.55 9.83 5.11
N LEU A 74 5.75 10.26 4.73
CA LEU A 74 7.01 9.57 5.02
C LEU A 74 7.15 9.34 6.53
N ALA A 75 7.08 10.42 7.32
CA ALA A 75 7.16 10.33 8.78
C ALA A 75 6.05 9.47 9.40
N HIS A 76 4.84 9.48 8.82
CA HIS A 76 3.73 8.66 9.30
C HIS A 76 3.99 7.16 9.10
N ILE A 77 4.47 6.75 7.93
CA ILE A 77 4.79 5.36 7.63
C ILE A 77 5.98 4.91 8.49
N ASP A 78 7.06 5.69 8.54
CA ASP A 78 8.23 5.39 9.38
C ASP A 78 7.86 5.23 10.86
N SER A 79 6.95 6.07 11.36
CA SER A 79 6.48 5.97 12.75
C SER A 79 5.77 4.66 13.08
N LYS A 80 5.29 3.91 12.08
CA LYS A 80 4.61 2.62 12.24
C LYS A 80 5.54 1.42 12.07
N MET A 81 6.68 1.59 11.40
CA MET A 81 7.68 0.54 11.26
C MET A 81 8.50 0.46 12.57
N LYS A 82 8.29 -0.60 13.35
CA LYS A 82 8.84 -0.73 14.72
C LYS A 82 9.94 -1.77 14.86
N ASP A 83 10.10 -2.63 13.88
CA ASP A 83 11.04 -3.74 13.87
C ASP A 83 11.55 -4.00 12.44
N ASN A 84 12.32 -5.08 12.28
CA ASN A 84 12.95 -5.46 11.01
C ASN A 84 12.12 -6.48 10.22
N ASP A 85 10.93 -6.83 10.70
CA ASP A 85 10.04 -7.73 9.98
C ASP A 85 9.40 -7.01 8.79
N MET A 86 8.88 -7.77 7.84
CA MET A 86 8.37 -7.23 6.58
C MET A 86 7.08 -6.43 6.76
N TYR A 87 7.08 -5.17 6.32
CA TYR A 87 5.92 -4.28 6.28
C TYR A 87 5.32 -4.19 4.88
N TYR A 88 3.99 -4.25 4.82
CA TYR A 88 3.21 -4.04 3.60
C TYR A 88 2.55 -2.67 3.65
N ILE A 89 3.03 -1.75 2.82
CA ILE A 89 2.56 -0.37 2.77
C ILE A 89 1.53 -0.27 1.64
N LEU A 90 0.27 -0.10 2.00
CA LEU A 90 -0.87 -0.01 1.11
C LEU A 90 -1.38 1.43 1.08
N LEU A 91 -1.18 2.10 -0.04
CA LEU A 91 -1.60 3.48 -0.26
C LEU A 91 -2.69 3.48 -1.34
N ASP A 92 -3.75 4.25 -1.15
CA ASP A 92 -4.76 4.45 -2.19
C ASP A 92 -4.73 5.90 -2.67
N GLU A 93 -4.92 6.08 -3.98
CA GLU A 93 -4.88 7.37 -4.67
C GLU A 93 -3.58 8.16 -4.37
N VAL A 94 -2.41 7.50 -4.49
CA VAL A 94 -1.06 8.07 -4.25
C VAL A 94 -0.80 9.38 -5.00
N GLN A 95 -1.41 9.57 -6.17
CA GLN A 95 -1.37 10.81 -6.94
C GLN A 95 -1.91 12.04 -6.18
N CYS A 96 -2.62 11.85 -5.06
CA CYS A 96 -3.05 12.94 -4.19
C CYS A 96 -1.89 13.57 -3.41
N VAL A 97 -0.76 12.88 -3.31
CA VAL A 97 0.46 13.37 -2.65
C VAL A 97 1.34 14.05 -3.69
N LYS A 98 1.78 15.27 -3.39
CA LYS A 98 2.74 15.97 -4.25
C LYS A 98 4.07 15.22 -4.22
N ASP A 99 4.72 15.03 -5.36
CA ASP A 99 6.02 14.36 -5.47
C ASP A 99 6.02 12.96 -4.81
N PHE A 100 4.90 12.23 -4.92
CA PHE A 100 4.73 10.93 -4.27
C PHE A 100 5.80 9.92 -4.69
N GLU A 101 6.31 10.02 -5.91
CA GLU A 101 7.36 9.15 -6.44
C GLU A 101 8.61 9.18 -5.54
N ASP A 102 9.02 10.35 -5.05
CA ASP A 102 10.18 10.50 -4.16
C ASP A 102 9.94 9.84 -2.79
N VAL A 103 8.71 9.93 -2.28
CA VAL A 103 8.30 9.23 -1.05
C VAL A 103 8.39 7.72 -1.25
N LEU A 104 7.83 7.18 -2.34
CA LEU A 104 7.87 5.73 -2.58
C LEU A 104 9.30 5.25 -2.86
N ASN A 105 10.11 6.04 -3.57
CA ASN A 105 11.51 5.73 -3.87
C ASN A 105 12.37 5.67 -2.61
N SER A 106 12.01 6.40 -1.55
CA SER A 106 12.70 6.32 -0.25
C SER A 106 12.63 4.92 0.35
N TYR A 107 11.58 4.15 0.05
CA TYR A 107 11.39 2.79 0.55
C TYR A 107 11.96 1.70 -0.35
N LEU A 108 12.36 2.00 -1.60
CA LEU A 108 12.94 0.99 -2.51
C LEU A 108 14.23 0.35 -1.97
N LYS A 109 14.95 1.05 -1.10
CA LYS A 109 16.19 0.57 -0.47
C LYS A 109 15.96 -0.01 0.93
N ILE A 110 14.73 0.00 1.42
CA ILE A 110 14.38 -0.53 2.74
C ILE A 110 14.05 -2.01 2.59
N GLU A 111 14.87 -2.87 3.19
CA GLU A 111 14.80 -4.32 2.99
C GLU A 111 13.48 -4.93 3.49
N ASN A 112 12.86 -4.32 4.49
CA ASN A 112 11.64 -4.80 5.12
C ASN A 112 10.39 -3.97 4.75
N ALA A 113 10.37 -3.36 3.57
CA ALA A 113 9.21 -2.64 3.05
C ALA A 113 8.79 -3.15 1.66
N ASP A 114 7.49 -3.42 1.49
CA ASP A 114 6.89 -3.76 0.21
C ASP A 114 5.67 -2.87 -0.07
N ILE A 115 5.68 -2.19 -1.22
CA ILE A 115 4.85 -0.99 -1.46
C ILE A 115 3.82 -1.23 -2.55
N TYR A 116 2.58 -0.85 -2.26
CA TYR A 116 1.42 -0.99 -3.13
C TYR A 116 0.63 0.32 -3.15
N GLY A 117 0.48 0.94 -4.33
CA GLY A 117 -0.13 2.25 -4.53
C GLY A 117 -1.16 2.28 -5.66
#